data_AF-A0A418QX51-F1
#
_entry.id   AF-A0A418QX51-F1
#
_cell.length_a   1.000
_cell.length_b   1.000
_cell.length_c   1.000
_cell.angle_alpha   90.00
_cell.angle_beta   90.00
_cell.angle_gamma   90.00
#
_symmetry.space_group_name_H-M   'P 1'
#
loop_
_entity.id
_entity.type
_entity.pdbx_description
1 polymer ?
#
loop_
_entity_poly.entity_id
_entity_poly.type
_entity_poly.pdbx_seq_one_letter_code
_entity_poly.pdbx_strand_id
1 'polypeptide(L)' 'MSHPIRDYFLQVEDLRQAAKCRYRLADILLIGLCTYLSNGHDYEDMVLFAQTHARQLDELVDLPSVPSHDTLVLMRDA' A
#
# COMPACT_ATOMS: atom_id res chain seq x y z
N MET A 1 -4.24 -17.50 -0.73
CA MET A 1 -5.17 -17.50 0.42
C MET A 1 -6.04 -16.27 0.29
N SER A 2 -7.35 -16.35 0.58
CA SER A 2 -8.23 -15.17 0.58
C SER A 2 -7.91 -14.30 1.79
N HIS A 3 -7.70 -13.01 1.58
CA HIS A 3 -7.44 -12.04 2.64
C HIS A 3 -8.61 -11.06 2.66
N PRO A 4 -9.58 -11.21 3.59
CA PRO A 4 -10.87 -10.50 3.52
C PRO A 4 -10.74 -8.98 3.38
N ILE A 5 -9.75 -8.39 4.04
CA ILE A 5 -9.48 -6.95 3.98
C ILE A 5 -8.92 -6.55 2.61
N ARG A 6 -8.02 -7.35 2.04
CA ARG A 6 -7.48 -7.09 0.70
C ARG A 6 -8.55 -7.26 -0.37
N ASP A 7 -9.37 -8.30 -0.25
CA ASP A 7 -10.47 -8.58 -1.18
C ASP A 7 -11.53 -7.48 -1.14
N TYR A 8 -11.72 -6.86 0.04
CA TYR A 8 -12.50 -5.63 0.17
C TYR A 8 -11.83 -4.45 -0.57
N PHE A 9 -10.53 -4.22 -0.37
CA PHE A 9 -9.83 -3.13 -1.06
C PHE A 9 -9.71 -3.32 -2.58
N LEU A 10 -9.74 -4.56 -3.10
CA LEU A 10 -9.78 -4.83 -4.54
C LEU A 10 -11.08 -4.32 -5.20
N GLN A 11 -12.12 -4.03 -4.44
CA GLN A 11 -13.38 -3.46 -4.94
C GLN A 11 -13.35 -1.93 -4.99
N VAL A 12 -12.32 -1.28 -4.43
CA VAL A 12 -12.18 0.17 -4.47
C VAL A 12 -11.79 0.58 -5.88
N GLU A 13 -12.58 1.48 -6.48
CA GLU A 13 -12.28 2.04 -7.79
C GLU A 13 -10.97 2.85 -7.73
N ASP A 14 -10.03 2.49 -8.61
CA ASP A 14 -8.74 3.17 -8.72
C ASP A 14 -8.86 4.33 -9.71
N LEU A 15 -9.16 5.52 -9.19
CA LEU A 15 -9.30 6.75 -9.98
C LEU A 15 -7.95 7.34 -10.42
N ARG A 16 -6.84 6.77 -9.94
CA ARG A 16 -5.50 7.26 -10.27
C ARG A 16 -5.20 7.04 -11.74
N GLN A 17 -4.37 7.91 -12.31
CA GLN A 17 -3.96 7.76 -13.70
C GLN A 17 -3.14 6.47 -13.89
N ALA A 18 -3.70 5.48 -14.59
CA ALA A 18 -3.11 4.14 -14.75
C ALA A 18 -1.64 4.16 -15.23
N ALA A 19 -1.29 5.07 -16.15
CA ALA A 19 0.09 5.22 -16.67
C ALA A 19 1.12 5.66 -15.61
N LYS A 20 0.66 6.18 -14.46
CA LYS A 20 1.50 6.60 -13.33
C LYS A 20 1.50 5.59 -12.17
N CYS A 21 0.71 4.51 -12.28
CA CYS A 21 0.51 3.57 -11.19
C CYS A 21 1.41 2.35 -11.34
N ARG A 22 2.46 2.27 -10.51
CA ARG A 22 3.34 1.10 -10.41
C ARG A 22 2.80 0.01 -9.48
N TYR A 23 1.92 0.38 -8.55
CA TYR A 23 1.41 -0.49 -7.48
C TYR A 23 -0.11 -0.48 -7.47
N ARG A 24 -0.73 -1.62 -7.15
CA ARG A 24 -2.19 -1.71 -7.00
C ARG A 24 -2.65 -0.87 -5.82
N LEU A 25 -3.78 -0.19 -5.97
CA LEU A 25 -4.38 0.62 -4.90
C LEU A 25 -4.64 -0.23 -3.65
N ALA A 26 -5.19 -1.43 -3.83
CA ALA A 26 -5.51 -2.33 -2.74
C ALA A 26 -4.30 -2.70 -1.87
N ASP A 27 -3.13 -2.90 -2.50
CA ASP A 27 -1.91 -3.25 -1.78
C ASP A 27 -1.38 -2.04 -0.98
N ILE A 28 -1.47 -0.82 -1.53
CA ILE A 28 -1.07 0.39 -0.81
C ILE A 28 -2.04 0.72 0.34
N LEU A 29 -3.34 0.55 0.13
CA LEU A 29 -4.35 0.73 1.19
C LEU A 29 -4.13 -0.24 2.35
N LEU A 30 -3.74 -1.48 2.04
CA LEU A 30 -3.41 -2.47 3.07
C LEU A 30 -2.16 -2.06 3.87
N ILE A 31 -1.11 -1.59 3.19
CA ILE A 31 0.09 -1.06 3.87
C ILE A 31 -0.25 0.14 4.74
N GLY A 32 -1.08 1.07 4.25
CA GLY A 32 -1.53 2.25 4.99
C GLY A 32 -2.31 1.86 6.25
N LEU A 33 -3.23 0.88 6.14
CA LEU A 33 -3.96 0.34 7.28
C LEU A 33 -3.02 -0.30 8.31
N CYS A 34 -2.10 -1.16 7.89
CA CYS A 34 -1.14 -1.80 8.79
C CYS A 34 -0.22 -0.79 9.49
N THR A 35 0.19 0.26 8.76
CA THR A 35 0.99 1.37 9.29
C THR A 35 0.21 2.14 10.35
N TYR A 36 -1.04 2.49 10.05
CA TYR A 36 -1.92 3.19 10.98
C TYR A 36 -2.16 2.40 12.28
N LEU A 37 -2.42 1.09 12.16
CA LEU A 37 -2.56 0.20 13.31
C LEU A 37 -1.27 0.06 14.14
N SER A 38 -0.12 0.33 13.52
CA SER A 38 1.20 0.34 14.16
C SER A 38 1.61 1.73 14.68
N ASN A 39 0.65 2.66 14.75
CA ASN A 39 0.86 4.04 15.20
C ASN A 39 1.80 4.84 14.29
N GLY A 40 1.81 4.55 12.98
CA GLY A 40 2.39 5.40 11.94
C GLY A 40 1.32 6.34 11.35
N HIS A 41 1.72 7.54 10.97
CA HIS A 41 0.81 8.64 10.65
C HIS A 41 1.04 9.25 9.26
N ASP A 42 2.20 9.01 8.65
CA ASP A 42 2.54 9.60 7.36
C ASP A 42 3.12 8.59 6.37
N TYR A 43 3.52 9.09 5.20
CA TYR A 43 4.08 8.26 4.15
C TYR A 43 5.49 7.75 4.47
N GLU A 44 6.26 8.46 5.31
CA GLU A 44 7.57 7.97 5.75
C GLU A 44 7.39 6.76 6.65
N ASP A 45 6.41 6.80 7.56
CA ASP A 45 6.03 5.66 8.38
C ASP A 45 5.55 4.48 7.54
N MET A 46 4.81 4.72 6.47
CA MET A 46 4.38 3.66 5.55
C MET A 46 5.57 2.99 4.83
N VAL A 47 6.56 3.78 4.39
CA VAL A 47 7.79 3.25 3.81
C VAL A 47 8.57 2.45 4.84
N LEU A 48 8.75 3.00 6.05
CA LEU A 48 9.46 2.34 7.14
C LEU A 48 8.77 1.03 7.51
N PHE A 49 7.44 1.02 7.61
CA PHE A 49 6.64 -0.18 7.87
C PHE A 49 6.86 -1.23 6.79
N ALA A 50 6.76 -0.85 5.51
CA ALA A 50 6.94 -1.75 4.39
C ALA A 50 8.35 -2.35 4.32
N GLN A 51 9.39 -1.60 4.69
CA GLN A 51 10.76 -2.09 4.78
C GLN A 51 10.97 -3.05 5.95
N THR A 52 10.47 -2.69 7.13
CA THR A 52 10.65 -3.47 8.36
C THR A 52 9.84 -4.76 8.38
N HIS A 53 8.69 -4.78 7.71
CA HIS A 53 7.75 -5.92 7.70
C HIS A 53 7.65 -6.58 6.31
N ALA A 54 8.63 -6.38 5.42
CA ALA A 54 8.62 -6.87 4.04
C ALA A 54 8.26 -8.36 3.92
N ARG A 55 8.84 -9.22 4.77
CA ARG A 55 8.57 -10.66 4.77
C ARG A 55 7.12 -11.01 5.14
N GLN A 56 6.49 -10.22 6.00
CA GLN A 56 5.08 -10.42 6.38
C GLN A 56 4.13 -9.89 5.30
N LEU A 57 4.57 -8.84 4.60
CA LEU A 57 3.85 -8.26 3.47
C LEU A 57 3.87 -9.16 2.23
N ASP A 58 4.93 -9.92 1.99
CA ASP A 58 5.00 -10.87 0.85
C ASP A 58 3.82 -11.85 0.79
N GLU A 59 3.23 -12.21 1.94
CA GLU A 59 2.06 -13.09 2.00
C GLU A 59 0.73 -12.36 1.80
N LEU A 60 0.73 -11.03 1.92
CA LEU A 60 -0.45 -10.17 1.99
C LEU A 60 -0.61 -9.28 0.77
N VAL A 61 0.47 -8.80 0.16
CA VAL A 61 0.47 -7.84 -0.94
C VAL A 61 1.40 -8.29 -2.06
N ASP A 62 1.06 -7.92 -3.29
CA ASP A 62 1.85 -8.23 -4.47
C ASP A 62 2.69 -7.01 -4.86
N LEU A 63 3.79 -6.80 -4.11
CA LEU A 63 4.68 -5.65 -4.27
C LEU A 63 5.88 -6.02 -5.16
N PRO A 64 6.06 -5.40 -6.34
CA PRO A 64 7.27 -5.59 -7.14
C PRO A 64 8.54 -5.02 -6.48
N SER A 65 8.37 -4.10 -5.52
CA SER A 65 9.40 -3.50 -4.66
C SER A 65 8.72 -2.70 -3.55
N VAL A 66 9.44 -2.34 -2.49
CA VAL A 66 8.90 -1.40 -1.48
C VAL A 66 8.56 -0.06 -2.17
N PRO A 67 7.34 0.47 -1.99
CA PRO A 67 6.98 1.77 -2.55
C PRO A 67 7.83 2.87 -1.92
N SER A 68 8.36 3.77 -2.74
CA SER A 68 9.07 4.96 -2.23
C SER A 68 8.09 5.99 -1.71
N HIS A 69 8.58 6.92 -0.87
CA HIS A 69 7.81 8.07 -0.40
C HIS A 69 7.17 8.83 -1.57
N ASP A 70 7.94 9.11 -2.63
CA ASP A 70 7.44 9.79 -3.84
C ASP A 70 6.29 9.03 -4.51
N THR A 71 6.30 7.69 -4.45
CA THR A 71 5.22 6.89 -5.03
C THR A 71 3.94 6.95 -4.18
N LEU A 72 4.08 7.05 -2.86
CA LEU A 72 2.94 7.17 -1.95
C LEU A 72 2.34 8.59 -1.99
N VAL A 73 3.16 9.63 -2.13
CA VAL A 73 2.70 11.01 -2.27
C VAL A 73 1.83 11.22 -3.51
N LEU A 74 2.06 10.47 -4.59
CA LEU A 74 1.21 10.50 -5.78
C LEU A 74 -0.24 10.03 -5.53
N MET A 75 -0.56 9.45 -4.36
CA MET A 75 -1.94 9.17 -3.96
C MET A 75 -2.73 10.41 -3.54
N ARG A 76 -2.05 11.51 -3.17
CA ARG A 76 -2.73 12.74 -2.73
C ARG A 76 -3.34 13.53 -3.89
N ASP A 77 -2.73 13.44 -5.06
CA ASP A 77 -3.02 14.29 -6.22
C ASP A 77 -3.79 13.53 -7.33
N ALA A 78 -4.45 12.43 -6.96
CA ALA A 78 -5.21 11.55 -7.83
C ALA A 78 -6.72 11.59 -7.57
#